data_AF-A0A6V7VAJ6-F1
#
_entry.id   AF-A0A6V7VAJ6-F1
#
_cell.length_a   1.000
_cell.length_b   1.000
_cell.length_c   1.000
_cell.angle_alpha   90.00
_cell.angle_beta   90.00
_cell.angle_gamma   90.00
#
_symmetry.space_group_name_H-M   'P 1'
#
loop_
_entity.id
_entity.type
_entity.pdbx_description
1 polymer ?
#
loop_
_entity_poly.entity_id
_entity_poly.type
_entity_poly.pdbx_seq_one_letter_code
_entity_poly.pdbx_strand_id
1 'polypeptide(L)'
;MPPSQPSPQQPSQPPHFITKTFECELFIIDQANKAYENENSFEYFQAKTILLNALANTFEGSSLRDMNPTISLERLENSDSDFRIVFSLSIIVLEQNKSVGELSIRNLLLSQIGVLEGLINQTNIDRNRVVVKEIN
;
A
#
# COMPACT_ATOMS: atom_id res chain seq x y z
N MET A 1 38.67 -35.05 32.56
CA MET A 1 37.46 -34.85 31.75
C MET A 1 37.90 -34.33 30.40
N PRO A 2 37.56 -34.99 29.27
CA PRO A 2 37.90 -34.44 27.95
C PRO A 2 37.04 -33.19 27.66
N PRO A 3 37.55 -32.23 26.88
CA PRO A 3 36.82 -31.03 26.51
C PRO A 3 35.69 -31.37 25.53
N SER A 4 34.51 -30.78 25.76
CA SER A 4 33.33 -30.93 24.90
C SER A 4 33.64 -30.41 23.49
N GLN A 5 33.45 -31.26 22.47
CA GLN A 5 33.56 -30.83 21.06
C GLN A 5 32.52 -29.74 20.74
N PRO A 6 32.85 -28.75 19.90
CA PRO A 6 31.87 -27.78 19.42
C PRO A 6 30.79 -28.53 18.64
N SER A 7 29.52 -28.32 19.01
CA SER A 7 28.38 -28.80 18.23
C SER A 7 28.49 -28.26 16.79
N PRO A 8 28.21 -29.08 15.76
CA PRO A 8 28.13 -28.59 14.39
C PRO A 8 27.09 -27.46 14.32
N GLN A 9 27.53 -26.26 13.94
CA GLN A 9 26.60 -25.17 13.62
C GLN A 9 25.76 -25.63 12.43
N GLN A 10 24.48 -25.90 12.68
CA GLN A 10 23.52 -26.21 11.65
C GLN A 10 23.51 -25.04 10.65
N PRO A 11 23.65 -25.27 9.33
CA PRO A 11 23.61 -24.19 8.36
C PRO A 11 22.27 -23.47 8.51
N SER A 12 22.31 -22.17 8.79
CA SER A 12 21.12 -21.32 8.80
C SER A 12 20.42 -21.50 7.45
N GLN A 13 19.16 -21.95 7.46
CA GLN A 13 18.37 -22.07 6.25
C GLN A 13 18.40 -20.72 5.50
N PRO A 14 18.53 -20.74 4.16
CA PRO A 14 18.49 -19.51 3.40
C PRO A 14 17.17 -18.78 3.67
N PRO A 15 17.19 -17.44 3.79
CA PRO A 15 15.99 -16.67 4.07
C PRO A 15 14.90 -16.97 3.03
N HIS A 16 13.73 -17.42 3.50
CA HIS A 16 12.56 -17.62 2.64
C HIS A 16 11.80 -16.30 2.52
N PHE A 17 11.56 -15.86 1.28
CA PHE A 17 10.80 -14.65 0.99
C PHE A 17 9.41 -15.02 0.50
N ILE A 18 8.41 -14.33 1.01
CA ILE A 18 7.02 -14.44 0.60
C ILE A 18 6.53 -13.09 0.09
N THR A 19 5.59 -13.13 -0.84
CA THR A 19 4.85 -11.95 -1.25
C THR A 19 3.59 -11.85 -0.41
N LYS A 20 3.35 -10.66 0.15
CA LYS A 20 2.08 -10.31 0.79
C LYS A 20 1.38 -9.26 -0.03
N THR A 21 0.09 -9.45 -0.27
CA THR A 21 -0.73 -8.49 -1.01
C THR A 21 -1.82 -7.93 -0.10
N PHE A 22 -2.03 -6.63 -0.19
CA PHE A 22 -3.03 -5.91 0.60
C PHE A 22 -3.95 -5.12 -0.32
N GLU A 23 -5.26 -5.29 -0.17
CA GLU A 23 -6.25 -4.36 -0.73
C GLU A 23 -6.38 -3.17 0.23
N CYS A 24 -6.22 -1.97 -0.31
CA CYS A 24 -6.28 -0.72 0.43
C CYS A 24 -7.39 0.15 -0.14
N GLU A 25 -8.16 0.79 0.74
CA GLU A 25 -9.23 1.71 0.36
C GLU A 25 -9.04 3.07 1.04
N LEU A 26 -9.19 4.12 0.24
CA LEU A 26 -9.12 5.52 0.66
C LEU A 26 -10.32 6.29 0.11
N PHE A 27 -10.73 7.34 0.81
CA PHE A 27 -11.81 8.23 0.40
C PHE A 27 -11.31 9.66 0.38
N ILE A 28 -11.48 10.35 -0.75
CA ILE A 28 -11.27 11.79 -0.85
C ILE A 28 -12.60 12.49 -0.65
N ILE A 29 -12.65 13.39 0.32
CA ILE A 29 -13.86 14.08 0.75
C ILE A 29 -14.31 15.08 -0.31
N ASP A 30 -15.61 15.08 -0.64
CA ASP A 30 -16.25 16.06 -1.55
C ASP A 30 -15.56 16.19 -2.93
N GLN A 31 -15.03 15.08 -3.46
CA GLN A 31 -14.35 15.03 -4.77
C GLN A 31 -15.04 14.08 -5.77
N ALA A 32 -16.29 13.70 -5.53
CA ALA A 32 -17.05 12.93 -6.51
C ALA A 32 -17.11 13.67 -7.86
N ASN A 33 -16.84 12.93 -8.95
CA ASN A 33 -16.84 13.48 -10.29
C ASN A 33 -17.48 12.50 -11.27
N LYS A 34 -18.48 12.96 -12.04
CA LYS A 34 -19.17 12.15 -13.05
C LYS A 34 -18.23 11.58 -14.11
N ALA A 35 -17.11 12.24 -14.37
CA ALA A 35 -16.10 11.73 -15.30
C ALA A 35 -15.50 10.38 -14.86
N TYR A 36 -15.54 10.08 -13.55
CA TYR A 36 -15.07 8.82 -13.00
C TYR A 36 -16.09 7.68 -13.09
N GLU A 37 -17.33 7.95 -13.50
CA GLU A 37 -18.34 6.90 -13.78
C GLU A 37 -18.06 6.17 -15.10
N ASN A 38 -17.18 6.72 -15.94
CA ASN A 38 -16.77 6.10 -17.20
C ASN A 38 -15.26 5.82 -17.17
N GLU A 39 -14.90 4.55 -17.00
CA GLU A 39 -13.50 4.11 -16.97
C GLU A 39 -12.74 4.37 -18.28
N ASN A 40 -13.45 4.63 -19.38
CA ASN A 40 -12.85 4.97 -20.68
C ASN A 40 -12.71 6.48 -20.89
N SER A 41 -13.11 7.31 -19.93
CA SER A 41 -12.95 8.77 -20.04
C SER A 41 -11.48 9.16 -19.92
N PHE A 42 -11.12 10.26 -20.58
CA PHE A 42 -9.76 10.79 -20.49
C PHE A 42 -9.41 11.19 -19.05
N GLU A 43 -10.39 11.78 -18.35
CA GLU A 43 -10.27 12.21 -16.96
C GLU A 43 -10.03 11.03 -16.01
N TYR A 44 -10.69 9.88 -16.25
CA TYR A 44 -10.44 8.66 -15.49
C TYR A 44 -9.01 8.16 -15.67
N PHE A 45 -8.53 8.07 -16.92
CA PHE A 45 -7.15 7.66 -17.19
C PHE A 45 -6.12 8.62 -16.61
N GLN A 46 -6.38 9.92 -16.68
CA GLN A 46 -5.52 10.95 -16.12
C GLN A 46 -5.47 10.82 -14.59
N ALA A 47 -6.62 10.72 -13.92
CA ALA A 47 -6.71 10.52 -12.48
C ALA A 47 -6.00 9.24 -12.04
N LYS A 48 -6.23 8.12 -12.75
CA LYS A 48 -5.55 6.84 -12.52
C LYS A 48 -4.03 6.98 -12.57
N THR A 49 -3.51 7.69 -13.57
CA THR A 49 -2.07 7.91 -13.72
C THR A 49 -1.50 8.79 -12.58
N ILE A 50 -2.19 9.89 -12.25
CA ILE A 50 -1.77 10.79 -11.16
C ILE A 50 -1.76 10.05 -9.82
N LEU A 51 -2.82 9.30 -9.51
CA LEU A 51 -2.94 8.53 -8.28
C LEU A 51 -1.89 7.43 -8.17
N LEU A 52 -1.66 6.69 -9.26
CA LEU A 52 -0.63 5.65 -9.27
C LEU A 52 0.76 6.23 -9.00
N ASN A 53 1.11 7.35 -9.65
CA ASN A 53 2.38 8.02 -9.42
C ASN A 53 2.49 8.59 -7.99
N ALA A 54 1.41 9.17 -7.48
CA ALA A 54 1.39 9.71 -6.12
C ALA A 54 1.56 8.60 -5.07
N LEU A 55 0.88 7.47 -5.24
CA LEU A 55 1.04 6.30 -4.37
C LEU A 55 2.47 5.75 -4.48
N ALA A 56 3.01 5.57 -5.69
CA ALA A 56 4.38 5.10 -5.89
C ALA A 56 5.40 5.99 -5.15
N ASN A 57 5.33 7.30 -5.34
CA ASN A 57 6.20 8.27 -4.65
C ASN A 57 6.03 8.22 -3.12
N THR A 58 4.80 8.03 -2.66
CA THR A 58 4.50 7.92 -1.22
C THR A 58 5.18 6.71 -0.61
N PHE A 59 5.13 5.56 -1.28
CA PHE A 59 5.74 4.33 -0.78
C PHE A 59 7.26 4.29 -0.97
N GLU A 60 7.80 4.91 -2.02
CA GLU A 60 9.25 5.09 -2.19
C GLU A 60 9.87 5.92 -1.05
N GLY A 61 9.15 6.92 -0.53
CA GLY A 61 9.57 7.72 0.63
C GLY A 61 9.35 7.05 1.98
N SER A 62 8.78 5.84 1.99
CA SER A 62 8.33 5.15 3.22
C SER A 62 9.30 4.07 3.68
N SER A 63 9.06 3.53 4.88
CA SER A 63 9.80 2.36 5.40
C SER A 63 9.57 1.06 4.61
N LEU A 64 8.61 1.03 3.67
CA LEU A 64 8.38 -0.13 2.81
C LEU A 64 9.26 -0.16 1.57
N ARG A 65 10.03 0.91 1.28
CA ARG A 65 10.88 0.99 0.10
C ARG A 65 11.75 -0.26 -0.10
N ASP A 66 12.36 -0.74 0.98
CA ASP A 66 13.26 -1.90 0.95
C ASP A 66 12.54 -3.24 0.74
N MET A 67 11.20 -3.25 0.78
CA MET A 67 10.35 -4.43 0.57
C MET A 67 9.81 -4.52 -0.88
N ASN A 68 10.34 -3.70 -1.80
CA ASN A 68 9.94 -3.64 -3.21
C ASN A 68 8.41 -3.52 -3.41
N PRO A 69 7.79 -2.42 -2.93
CA PRO A 69 6.35 -2.26 -3.00
C PRO A 69 5.90 -2.15 -4.46
N THR A 70 4.96 -3.00 -4.86
CA THR A 70 4.29 -2.96 -6.15
C THR A 70 2.85 -2.50 -5.93
N ILE A 71 2.42 -1.47 -6.66
CA ILE A 71 1.09 -0.86 -6.50
C ILE A 71 0.30 -1.05 -7.79
N SER A 72 -0.95 -1.45 -7.67
CA SER A 72 -1.90 -1.46 -8.78
C SER A 72 -3.19 -0.77 -8.36
N LEU A 73 -3.68 0.13 -9.22
CA LEU A 73 -4.92 0.85 -8.99
C LEU A 73 -6.09 0.04 -9.55
N GLU A 74 -6.91 -0.50 -8.65
CA GLU A 74 -7.96 -1.46 -8.98
C GLU A 74 -9.24 -0.76 -9.41
N ARG A 75 -9.75 0.16 -8.59
CA ARG A 75 -11.03 0.85 -8.84
C ARG A 75 -10.97 2.30 -8.40
N LEU A 76 -11.58 3.16 -9.20
CA LEU A 76 -11.83 4.56 -8.91
C LEU A 76 -13.32 4.81 -9.11
N GLU A 77 -14.04 5.21 -8.08
CA GLU A 77 -15.49 5.36 -8.16
C GLU A 77 -16.01 6.44 -7.22
N ASN A 78 -17.18 6.98 -7.53
CA ASN A 78 -17.85 7.89 -6.62
C ASN A 78 -18.54 7.09 -5.50
N SER A 79 -18.43 7.58 -4.27
CA SER A 79 -19.14 7.09 -3.10
C SER A 79 -19.90 8.27 -2.50
N ASP A 80 -21.16 8.43 -2.90
CA ASP A 80 -21.99 9.61 -2.58
C ASP A 80 -21.33 10.92 -3.06
N SER A 81 -20.95 11.81 -2.14
CA SER A 81 -20.22 13.05 -2.42
C SER A 81 -18.70 12.84 -2.50
N ASP A 82 -18.21 11.69 -2.06
CA ASP A 82 -16.79 11.39 -1.95
C ASP A 82 -16.28 10.59 -3.14
N PHE A 83 -14.95 10.56 -3.28
CA PHE A 83 -14.28 9.76 -4.27
C PHE A 83 -13.51 8.61 -3.61
N ARG A 84 -13.89 7.38 -3.95
CA ARG A 84 -13.29 6.15 -3.42
C ARG A 84 -12.19 5.67 -4.34
N ILE A 85 -11.05 5.36 -3.72
CA ILE A 85 -9.86 4.83 -4.37
C ILE A 85 -9.58 3.46 -3.78
N VAL A 86 -9.54 2.44 -4.62
CA VAL A 86 -9.13 1.08 -4.26
C VAL A 86 -7.86 0.72 -5.00
N PHE A 87 -6.84 0.28 -4.27
CA PHE A 87 -5.58 -0.16 -4.83
C PHE A 87 -5.05 -1.40 -4.11
N SER A 88 -4.27 -2.19 -4.82
CA SER A 88 -3.52 -3.29 -4.24
C SER A 88 -2.07 -2.88 -3.99
N LEU A 89 -1.51 -3.30 -2.87
CA LEU A 89 -0.11 -3.13 -2.48
C LEU A 89 0.48 -4.52 -2.26
N SER A 90 1.46 -4.91 -3.07
CA SER A 90 2.23 -6.14 -2.87
C SER A 90 3.63 -5.81 -2.39
N ILE A 91 4.11 -6.52 -1.37
CA ILE A 91 5.45 -6.37 -0.81
C ILE A 91 6.12 -7.73 -0.64
N ILE A 92 7.44 -7.74 -0.73
CA ILE A 92 8.26 -8.92 -0.51
C ILE A 92 8.83 -8.85 0.91
N VAL A 93 8.51 -9.83 1.73
CA VAL A 93 8.98 -9.91 3.13
C VAL A 93 9.62 -11.26 3.40
N LEU A 94 10.50 -11.31 4.39
CA LEU A 94 10.96 -12.57 4.96
C LEU A 94 9.77 -13.28 5.62
N GLU A 95 9.58 -14.58 5.39
CA GLU A 95 8.47 -15.37 5.96
C GLU A 95 8.40 -15.27 7.49
N GLN A 96 9.56 -15.18 8.12
CA GLN A 96 9.72 -14.98 9.56
C GLN A 96 9.30 -13.58 10.06
N ASN A 97 9.23 -12.56 9.18
CA ASN A 97 8.79 -11.20 9.51
C ASN A 97 7.26 -11.11 9.50
N LYS A 98 6.63 -11.69 10.53
CA LYS A 98 5.18 -11.56 10.78
C LYS A 98 4.73 -10.15 11.17
N SER A 99 5.65 -9.21 11.40
CA SER A 99 5.37 -7.85 11.87
C SER A 99 4.70 -6.96 10.82
N VAL A 100 4.80 -7.32 9.53
CA VAL A 100 4.13 -6.59 8.45
C VAL A 100 2.78 -7.23 8.17
N GLY A 101 1.74 -6.66 8.75
CA GLY A 101 0.35 -7.01 8.53
C GLY A 101 -0.51 -5.77 8.31
N GLU A 102 -1.82 -5.97 8.20
CA GLU A 102 -2.81 -4.94 7.85
C GLU A 102 -2.66 -3.65 8.66
N LEU A 103 -2.50 -3.77 9.99
CA LEU A 103 -2.36 -2.61 10.88
C LEU A 103 -1.07 -1.81 10.60
N SER A 104 0.03 -2.50 10.28
CA SER A 104 1.31 -1.86 9.96
C SER A 104 1.20 -1.05 8.67
N ILE A 105 0.57 -1.62 7.64
CA ILE A 105 0.31 -0.94 6.37
C ILE A 105 -0.66 0.23 6.55
N ARG A 106 -1.74 0.03 7.32
CA ARG A 106 -2.71 1.10 7.63
C ARG A 106 -2.04 2.27 8.35
N ASN A 107 -1.24 2.00 9.38
CA ASN A 107 -0.54 3.05 10.13
C ASN A 107 0.47 3.79 9.25
N LEU A 108 1.16 3.07 8.36
CA LEU A 108 2.04 3.69 7.39
C LEU A 108 1.28 4.62 6.45
N LEU A 109 0.20 4.15 5.85
CA LEU A 109 -0.66 4.98 4.99
C LEU A 109 -1.13 6.23 5.73
N LEU A 110 -1.66 6.08 6.95
CA LEU A 110 -2.09 7.21 7.78
C LEU A 110 -0.96 8.21 8.05
N SER A 111 0.27 7.73 8.29
CA SER A 111 1.44 8.60 8.48
C SER A 111 1.84 9.37 7.22
N GLN A 112 1.51 8.84 6.04
CA GLN A 112 1.87 9.40 4.75
C GLN A 112 0.73 10.17 4.06
N ILE A 113 -0.48 10.20 4.64
CA ILE A 113 -1.64 10.87 4.03
C ILE A 113 -1.33 12.31 3.65
N GLY A 114 -0.64 13.07 4.50
CA GLY A 114 -0.30 14.47 4.17
C GLY A 114 0.61 14.62 2.95
N VAL A 115 1.49 13.64 2.71
CA VAL A 115 2.32 13.59 1.50
C VAL A 115 1.45 13.26 0.30
N LEU A 116 0.60 12.24 0.43
CA LEU A 116 -0.31 11.82 -0.62
C LEU A 116 -1.22 12.98 -1.03
N GLU A 117 -1.92 13.61 -0.09
CA GLU A 117 -2.76 14.80 -0.28
C GLU A 117 -2.04 15.91 -1.05
N GLY A 118 -0.78 16.20 -0.68
CA GLY A 118 0.05 17.17 -1.39
C GLY A 118 0.36 16.80 -2.84
N LEU A 119 0.50 15.51 -3.15
CA LEU A 119 0.77 14.99 -4.49
C LEU A 119 -0.49 14.94 -5.38
N ILE A 120 -1.68 14.84 -4.78
CA ILE A 120 -2.95 14.70 -5.50
C ILE A 120 -3.78 16.00 -5.46
N ASN A 121 -3.11 17.13 -5.71
CA ASN A 121 -3.68 18.48 -5.78
C ASN A 121 -4.26 19.02 -4.46
N GLN A 122 -3.63 18.73 -3.32
CA GLN A 122 -4.04 19.25 -2.00
C GLN A 122 -5.48 18.88 -1.62
N THR A 123 -5.91 17.68 -2.01
CA THR A 123 -7.22 17.16 -1.62
C THR A 123 -7.19 16.66 -0.16
N ASN A 124 -8.37 16.37 0.40
CA ASN A 124 -8.51 15.94 1.79
C ASN A 124 -8.96 14.47 1.85
N ILE A 125 -8.11 13.61 2.41
CA ILE A 125 -8.39 12.17 2.54
C ILE A 125 -9.00 11.89 3.90
N ASP A 126 -10.13 11.19 3.95
CA ASP A 126 -10.74 10.77 5.20
C ASP A 126 -9.92 9.68 5.89
N ARG A 127 -9.13 10.11 6.88
CA ARG A 127 -8.27 9.25 7.71
C ARG A 127 -9.03 8.17 8.47
N ASN A 128 -10.30 8.41 8.80
CA ASN A 128 -11.10 7.46 9.58
C ASN A 128 -11.59 6.30 8.71
N ARG A 129 -11.71 6.52 7.39
CA ARG A 129 -12.21 5.56 6.42
C ARG A 129 -11.11 4.82 5.65
N VAL A 130 -9.87 4.92 6.10
CA VAL A 130 -8.77 4.11 5.55
C VAL A 130 -8.92 2.66 5.98
N VAL A 131 -9.10 1.79 5.00
CA VAL A 131 -9.22 0.34 5.18
C VAL A 131 -8.02 -0.34 4.51
N VAL A 132 -7.47 -1.34 5.19
CA VAL A 132 -6.44 -2.22 4.64
C VAL A 132 -6.78 -3.65 5.00
N LYS A 133 -6.70 -4.55 4.03
CA LYS A 133 -6.99 -5.97 4.20
C LYS A 133 -5.95 -6.81 3.46
N GLU A 134 -5.37 -7.80 4.13
CA GLU A 134 -4.48 -8.77 3.50
C GLU A 134 -5.32 -9.70 2.63
N ILE A 135 -4.93 -9.83 1.36
CA ILE A 135 -5.58 -10.71 0.38
C ILE A 135 -4.58 -11.80 -0.03
N ASN A 136 -5.06 -13.04 -0.09
CA ASN A 136 -4.26 -14.23 -0.37
C ASN A 136 -3.90 -14.34 -1.85
#